data_AF-A0A421DIV9-F1
#
_entry.id   AF-A0A421DIV9-F1
#
_cell.length_a   1.000
_cell.length_b   1.000
_cell.length_c   1.000
_cell.angle_alpha   90.00
_cell.angle_beta   90.00
_cell.angle_gamma   90.00
#
_symmetry.space_group_name_H-M   'P 1'
#
loop_
_entity.id
_entity.type
_entity.pdbx_description
1 polymer ?
#
loop_
_entity_poly.entity_id
_entity_poly.type
_entity_poly.pdbx_seq_one_letter_code
_entity_poly.pdbx_strand_id
1 'polypeptide(L)'
;MTNPATESTPSSPTITRSTTTETTFTNLTPADSISRSTVENTSITRTLTPDNREGSSSSISIKRSKLHSCSLTNASTRRCTLTNTTLLNVPAARSLDASNSSLSNIRRLRRSEIRASAVSDSAVSRSTVVDSTVKHSLLRRSKLDHVSVSQSRVKRAMLKDCEVRECVVTGTEFSGMRMRFGVWKNGRLVGRVGEGEVVFEEIGKKGKEVDGVADAKVEKLDYKVLQEESESEEDDEEESGLSASDGEAELPPPYAP
;
A
#
# COMPACT_ATOMS: atom_id res chain seq x y z
N MET A 1 52.97 -11.11 -16.92
CA MET A 1 52.11 -11.73 -15.89
C MET A 1 50.92 -10.81 -15.70
N THR A 2 49.73 -11.22 -16.14
CA THR A 2 48.48 -10.50 -15.88
C THR A 2 47.96 -10.92 -14.51
N ASN A 3 47.73 -9.95 -13.60
CA ASN A 3 47.09 -10.24 -12.33
C ASN A 3 45.71 -10.87 -12.61
N PRO A 4 45.34 -12.00 -11.96
CA PRO A 4 43.98 -12.47 -12.02
C PRO A 4 43.09 -11.41 -11.38
N ALA A 5 42.06 -10.97 -12.10
CA ALA A 5 41.01 -10.15 -11.51
C ALA A 5 40.34 -11.00 -10.43
N THR A 6 40.51 -10.61 -9.17
CA THR A 6 39.71 -11.17 -8.08
C THR A 6 38.28 -10.72 -8.31
N GLU A 7 37.46 -11.59 -8.89
CA GLU A 7 36.02 -11.46 -8.87
C GLU A 7 35.57 -11.51 -7.41
N SER A 8 35.47 -10.33 -6.79
CA SER A 8 34.80 -10.17 -5.51
C SER A 8 33.32 -10.44 -5.76
N THR A 9 32.89 -11.69 -5.58
CA THR A 9 31.48 -12.04 -5.55
C THR A 9 30.80 -11.11 -4.55
N PRO A 10 29.80 -10.31 -4.96
CA PRO A 10 29.19 -9.35 -4.06
C PRO A 10 28.51 -10.11 -2.92
N SER A 11 29.06 -9.96 -1.71
CA SER A 11 28.46 -10.54 -0.52
C SER A 11 27.05 -9.97 -0.39
N SER A 12 26.07 -10.87 -0.32
CA SER A 12 24.65 -10.53 -0.24
C SER A 12 24.18 -10.75 1.20
N PRO A 13 24.52 -9.84 2.15
CA PRO A 13 24.27 -10.04 3.58
C PRO A 13 22.79 -10.34 3.82
N THR A 14 22.56 -11.48 4.47
CA THR A 14 21.21 -12.01 4.72
C THR A 14 21.04 -12.32 6.19
N ILE A 15 20.06 -11.67 6.81
CA ILE A 15 19.65 -11.95 8.19
C ILE A 15 18.46 -12.89 8.13
N THR A 16 18.50 -14.04 8.82
CA THR A 16 17.39 -15.00 8.77
C THR A 16 17.18 -15.72 10.08
N ARG A 17 15.90 -15.86 10.50
CA ARG A 17 15.48 -16.47 11.78
C ARG A 17 16.21 -15.84 12.99
N SER A 18 16.41 -14.52 12.95
CA SER A 18 17.15 -13.77 13.97
C SER A 18 16.26 -12.76 14.67
N THR A 19 16.73 -12.24 15.81
CA THR A 19 16.17 -11.06 16.47
C THR A 19 17.19 -9.93 16.42
N THR A 20 16.79 -8.73 15.98
CA THR A 20 17.64 -7.54 15.99
C THR A 20 16.92 -6.40 16.69
N THR A 21 17.57 -5.78 17.68
CA THR A 21 17.01 -4.73 18.53
C THR A 21 17.91 -3.50 18.49
N GLU A 22 17.35 -2.31 18.32
CA GLU A 22 18.08 -1.02 18.41
C GLU A 22 19.24 -0.90 17.39
N THR A 23 19.08 -1.49 16.21
CA THR A 23 20.10 -1.47 15.16
C THR A 23 19.82 -0.44 14.07
N THR A 24 20.85 -0.12 13.29
CA THR A 24 20.72 0.69 12.06
C THR A 24 21.45 0.01 10.93
N PHE A 25 20.73 -0.26 9.83
CA PHE A 25 21.27 -0.86 8.62
C PHE A 25 21.26 0.18 7.49
N THR A 26 22.46 0.52 7.01
CA THR A 26 22.71 1.53 5.97
C THR A 26 23.61 0.97 4.87
N ASN A 27 23.72 1.69 3.75
CA ASN A 27 24.51 1.29 2.58
C ASN A 27 24.10 -0.07 1.97
N LEU A 28 22.86 -0.49 2.22
CA LEU A 28 22.35 -1.78 1.78
C LEU A 28 22.14 -1.84 0.26
N THR A 29 22.44 -3.00 -0.31
CA THR A 29 22.29 -3.31 -1.73
C THR A 29 20.92 -3.98 -2.02
N PRO A 30 20.48 -4.13 -3.29
CA PRO A 30 19.29 -4.93 -3.60
C PRO A 30 19.46 -6.44 -3.38
N ALA A 31 20.68 -6.94 -3.21
CA ALA A 31 20.92 -8.35 -2.91
C ALA A 31 20.69 -8.67 -1.42
N ASP A 32 20.65 -7.65 -0.57
CA ASP A 32 20.54 -7.78 0.87
C ASP A 32 19.11 -8.17 1.27
N SER A 33 18.98 -9.05 2.26
CA SER A 33 17.66 -9.55 2.67
C SER A 33 17.52 -9.82 4.17
N ILE A 34 16.30 -9.67 4.67
CA ILE A 34 15.92 -10.03 6.04
C ILE A 34 14.73 -10.97 5.95
N SER A 35 14.83 -12.20 6.48
CA SER A 35 13.76 -13.18 6.37
C SER A 35 13.41 -13.91 7.66
N ARG A 36 12.12 -14.09 7.94
CA ARG A 36 11.63 -14.89 9.08
C ARG A 36 12.17 -14.40 10.44
N SER A 37 12.42 -13.10 10.57
CA SER A 37 13.12 -12.48 11.70
C SER A 37 12.21 -11.54 12.49
N THR A 38 12.57 -11.27 13.74
CA THR A 38 11.98 -10.20 14.56
C THR A 38 12.94 -9.01 14.54
N VAL A 39 12.43 -7.82 14.26
CA VAL A 39 13.21 -6.60 14.11
C VAL A 39 12.51 -5.50 14.93
N GLU A 40 13.23 -4.91 15.88
CA GLU A 40 12.67 -3.98 16.86
C GLU A 40 13.53 -2.73 16.97
N ASN A 41 12.91 -1.55 17.07
CA ASN A 41 13.59 -0.26 17.21
C ASN A 41 14.68 -0.01 16.14
N THR A 42 14.47 -0.52 14.92
CA THR A 42 15.52 -0.60 13.88
C THR A 42 15.26 0.36 12.73
N SER A 43 16.31 1.04 12.25
CA SER A 43 16.27 1.80 11.00
C SER A 43 16.92 1.01 9.86
N ILE A 44 16.23 0.90 8.72
CA ILE A 44 16.68 0.20 7.51
C ILE A 44 16.59 1.17 6.34
N THR A 45 17.74 1.63 5.84
CA THR A 45 17.80 2.65 4.79
C THR A 45 18.75 2.22 3.68
N ARG A 46 18.20 2.06 2.46
CA ARG A 46 19.02 2.02 1.24
C ARG A 46 19.13 3.40 0.63
N THR A 47 20.37 3.84 0.40
CA THR A 47 20.68 5.02 -0.41
C THR A 47 20.43 4.70 -1.88
N LEU A 48 19.68 5.56 -2.58
CA LEU A 48 19.51 5.46 -4.04
C LEU A 48 20.66 6.21 -4.73
N THR A 49 21.43 5.50 -5.55
CA THR A 49 22.42 6.12 -6.44
C THR A 49 21.72 6.77 -7.66
N PRO A 50 22.33 7.78 -8.32
CA PRO A 50 21.73 8.46 -9.47
C PRO A 50 21.35 7.51 -10.61
N ASP A 51 22.18 6.50 -10.89
CA ASP A 51 21.95 5.50 -11.94
C ASP A 51 20.76 4.57 -11.69
N ASN A 52 20.24 4.56 -10.46
CA ASN A 52 19.11 3.73 -10.04
C ASN A 52 17.80 4.54 -9.91
N ARG A 53 17.74 5.73 -10.52
CA ARG A 53 16.54 6.58 -10.55
C ARG A 53 15.54 6.08 -11.58
N GLU A 54 14.32 5.83 -11.08
CA GLU A 54 13.10 5.52 -11.83
C GLU A 54 13.11 4.22 -12.67
N GLY A 55 12.46 3.17 -12.14
CA GLY A 55 12.15 1.92 -12.87
C GLY A 55 12.78 0.68 -12.27
N SER A 56 13.92 0.81 -11.59
CA SER A 56 14.61 -0.30 -10.91
C SER A 56 13.71 -0.94 -9.83
N SER A 57 13.30 -2.20 -10.06
CA SER A 57 12.59 -3.03 -9.09
C SER A 57 13.47 -3.47 -7.91
N SER A 58 14.79 -3.29 -8.05
CA SER A 58 15.80 -3.73 -7.10
C SER A 58 15.63 -2.97 -5.77
N SER A 59 15.33 -3.68 -4.70
CA SER A 59 15.14 -3.15 -3.34
C SER A 59 15.49 -4.20 -2.31
N ILE A 60 15.91 -3.78 -1.11
CA ILE A 60 16.17 -4.71 0.01
C ILE A 60 14.92 -5.56 0.21
N SER A 61 15.07 -6.87 0.36
CA SER A 61 13.92 -7.76 0.46
C SER A 61 13.66 -8.24 1.89
N ILE A 62 12.57 -7.77 2.49
CA ILE A 62 12.17 -8.13 3.85
C ILE A 62 10.94 -9.05 3.78
N LYS A 63 11.08 -10.31 4.21
CA LYS A 63 10.08 -11.37 3.97
C LYS A 63 9.73 -12.14 5.24
N ARG A 64 8.45 -12.41 5.50
CA ARG A 64 8.01 -13.28 6.62
C ARG A 64 8.44 -12.78 8.02
N SER A 65 8.70 -11.49 8.18
CA SER A 65 9.30 -10.90 9.40
C SER A 65 8.30 -10.10 10.24
N LYS A 66 8.57 -9.95 11.53
CA LYS A 66 7.84 -9.06 12.45
C LYS A 66 8.67 -7.81 12.68
N LEU A 67 8.12 -6.64 12.39
CA LEU A 67 8.79 -5.35 12.55
C LEU A 67 8.03 -4.51 13.59
N HIS A 68 8.70 -4.10 14.65
CA HIS A 68 8.14 -3.29 15.74
C HIS A 68 8.93 -1.99 15.89
N SER A 69 8.26 -0.83 15.89
CA SER A 69 8.92 0.47 16.08
C SER A 69 10.08 0.72 15.10
N CYS A 70 9.94 0.27 13.84
CA CYS A 70 10.99 0.33 12.83
C CYS A 70 10.77 1.47 11.81
N SER A 71 11.84 1.89 11.13
CA SER A 71 11.78 2.81 9.99
C SER A 71 12.44 2.19 8.76
N LEU A 72 11.69 2.04 7.66
CA LEU A 72 12.12 1.36 6.44
C LEU A 72 12.04 2.32 5.26
N THR A 73 13.18 2.62 4.63
CA THR A 73 13.25 3.49 3.45
C THR A 73 13.86 2.74 2.27
N ASN A 74 13.18 2.74 1.12
CA ASN A 74 13.59 2.06 -0.12
C ASN A 74 13.72 0.52 -0.02
N ALA A 75 12.94 -0.11 0.88
CA ALA A 75 12.92 -1.56 1.12
C ALA A 75 11.55 -2.18 0.80
N SER A 76 11.53 -3.33 0.10
CA SER A 76 10.29 -4.06 -0.21
C SER A 76 9.93 -5.06 0.87
N THR A 77 8.63 -5.18 1.19
CA THR A 77 8.12 -6.00 2.28
C THR A 77 7.11 -7.06 1.80
N ARG A 78 7.23 -8.32 2.25
CA ARG A 78 6.32 -9.41 1.86
C ARG A 78 5.99 -10.36 3.01
N ARG A 79 4.70 -10.59 3.30
CA ARG A 79 4.24 -11.48 4.39
C ARG A 79 4.75 -11.01 5.77
N CYS A 80 4.76 -9.71 6.04
CA CYS A 80 5.32 -9.15 7.28
C CYS A 80 4.23 -8.57 8.20
N THR A 81 4.41 -8.71 9.51
CA THR A 81 3.62 -7.99 10.52
C THR A 81 4.35 -6.72 10.91
N LEU A 82 3.66 -5.58 10.90
CA LEU A 82 4.19 -4.25 11.19
C LEU A 82 3.42 -3.65 12.37
N THR A 83 4.13 -3.20 13.39
CA THR A 83 3.56 -2.44 14.51
C THR A 83 4.40 -1.20 14.76
N ASN A 84 3.77 -0.03 14.94
CA ASN A 84 4.46 1.25 15.17
C ASN A 84 5.55 1.57 14.12
N THR A 85 5.38 1.09 12.88
CA THR A 85 6.47 1.04 11.89
C THR A 85 6.20 2.00 10.73
N THR A 86 7.24 2.67 10.25
CA THR A 86 7.19 3.56 9.09
C THR A 86 7.75 2.87 7.86
N LEU A 87 6.98 2.84 6.77
CA LEU A 87 7.43 2.49 5.42
C LEU A 87 7.45 3.75 4.55
N LEU A 88 8.59 4.04 3.92
CA LEU A 88 8.79 5.19 3.05
C LEU A 88 9.43 4.77 1.71
N ASN A 89 8.91 5.31 0.60
CA ASN A 89 9.44 5.11 -0.75
C ASN A 89 9.56 3.62 -1.13
N VAL A 90 8.54 2.82 -0.83
CA VAL A 90 8.59 1.36 -0.97
C VAL A 90 8.15 0.90 -2.37
N PRO A 91 8.99 0.18 -3.15
CA PRO A 91 8.61 -0.28 -4.49
C PRO A 91 7.52 -1.35 -4.51
N ALA A 92 7.49 -2.23 -3.49
CA ALA A 92 6.47 -3.26 -3.33
C ALA A 92 6.26 -3.64 -1.86
N ALA A 93 4.99 -3.72 -1.46
CA ALA A 93 4.52 -4.13 -0.16
C ALA A 93 3.37 -5.14 -0.34
N ARG A 94 3.52 -6.40 0.09
CA ARG A 94 2.55 -7.47 -0.24
C ARG A 94 2.23 -8.37 0.95
N SER A 95 0.96 -8.61 1.22
CA SER A 95 0.52 -9.44 2.35
C SER A 95 1.08 -8.94 3.69
N LEU A 96 0.85 -7.66 3.98
CA LEU A 96 1.20 -7.08 5.27
C LEU A 96 0.03 -7.20 6.25
N ASP A 97 0.36 -7.28 7.53
CA ASP A 97 -0.55 -7.01 8.63
C ASP A 97 0.02 -5.82 9.40
N ALA A 98 -0.53 -4.62 9.17
CA ALA A 98 0.03 -3.37 9.65
C ALA A 98 -0.87 -2.68 10.68
N SER A 99 -0.26 -2.28 11.80
CA SER A 99 -0.93 -1.67 12.96
C SER A 99 -0.17 -0.44 13.45
N ASN A 100 -0.87 0.64 13.78
CA ASN A 100 -0.28 1.89 14.28
C ASN A 100 0.89 2.41 13.41
N SER A 101 0.80 2.24 12.08
CA SER A 101 1.93 2.38 11.15
C SER A 101 1.73 3.54 10.18
N SER A 102 2.84 4.03 9.60
CA SER A 102 2.85 5.07 8.57
C SER A 102 3.35 4.48 7.25
N LEU A 103 2.56 4.57 6.20
CA LEU A 103 2.78 3.89 4.91
C LEU A 103 2.76 4.93 3.78
N SER A 104 3.91 5.46 3.39
CA SER A 104 4.03 6.60 2.47
C SER A 104 4.83 6.28 1.21
N ASN A 105 4.37 6.82 0.06
CA ASN A 105 4.97 6.64 -1.26
C ASN A 105 5.23 5.16 -1.60
N ILE A 106 4.20 4.32 -1.46
CA ILE A 106 4.27 2.89 -1.76
C ILE A 106 3.72 2.63 -3.16
N ARG A 107 4.62 2.34 -4.11
CA ARG A 107 4.27 2.14 -5.53
C ARG A 107 3.28 0.99 -5.74
N ARG A 108 3.37 -0.09 -4.96
CA ARG A 108 2.45 -1.25 -5.04
C ARG A 108 2.21 -1.87 -3.66
N LEU A 109 1.11 -1.52 -3.01
CA LEU A 109 0.64 -2.12 -1.76
C LEU A 109 -0.51 -3.11 -2.06
N ARG A 110 -0.30 -4.43 -1.91
CA ARG A 110 -1.26 -5.46 -2.33
C ARG A 110 -1.59 -6.53 -1.27
N ARG A 111 -2.86 -6.91 -1.14
CA ARG A 111 -3.33 -8.03 -0.30
C ARG A 111 -3.01 -7.88 1.19
N SER A 112 -3.10 -6.68 1.75
CA SER A 112 -2.69 -6.36 3.13
C SER A 112 -3.87 -5.99 4.03
N GLU A 113 -3.72 -6.24 5.33
CA GLU A 113 -4.55 -5.71 6.41
C GLU A 113 -3.85 -4.48 7.01
N ILE A 114 -4.58 -3.38 7.21
CA ILE A 114 -4.03 -2.10 7.68
C ILE A 114 -5.00 -1.53 8.74
N ARG A 115 -4.50 -1.27 9.95
CA ARG A 115 -5.31 -0.89 11.13
C ARG A 115 -4.69 0.30 11.86
N ALA A 116 -5.50 1.24 12.33
CA ALA A 116 -5.04 2.39 13.13
C ALA A 116 -3.84 3.14 12.50
N SER A 117 -3.80 3.26 11.17
CA SER A 117 -2.60 3.63 10.41
C SER A 117 -2.82 4.82 9.48
N ALA A 118 -1.72 5.41 9.00
CA ALA A 118 -1.73 6.44 7.96
C ALA A 118 -1.18 5.87 6.64
N VAL A 119 -1.87 6.15 5.52
CA VAL A 119 -1.43 5.80 4.17
C VAL A 119 -1.39 7.05 3.31
N SER A 120 -0.28 7.33 2.63
CA SER A 120 -0.17 8.45 1.70
C SER A 120 0.51 8.06 0.38
N ASP A 121 0.15 8.73 -0.71
CA ASP A 121 0.89 8.70 -1.99
C ASP A 121 1.10 7.27 -2.54
N SER A 122 0.13 6.38 -2.31
CA SER A 122 0.30 4.93 -2.46
C SER A 122 -0.75 4.28 -3.37
N ALA A 123 -0.35 3.24 -4.11
CA ALA A 123 -1.29 2.41 -4.87
C ALA A 123 -1.64 1.13 -4.10
N VAL A 124 -2.82 1.15 -3.47
CA VAL A 124 -3.35 0.12 -2.58
C VAL A 124 -4.36 -0.75 -3.31
N SER A 125 -4.21 -2.08 -3.30
CA SER A 125 -5.19 -2.97 -3.93
C SER A 125 -5.39 -4.32 -3.28
N ARG A 126 -6.64 -4.84 -3.33
CA ARG A 126 -7.05 -6.10 -2.72
C ARG A 126 -6.78 -6.15 -1.20
N SER A 127 -6.85 -5.00 -0.52
CA SER A 127 -6.47 -4.83 0.88
C SER A 127 -7.66 -4.44 1.76
N THR A 128 -7.55 -4.64 3.07
CA THR A 128 -8.49 -4.14 4.09
C THR A 128 -7.83 -2.99 4.86
N VAL A 129 -8.56 -1.91 5.10
CA VAL A 129 -8.09 -0.73 5.84
C VAL A 129 -9.12 -0.36 6.90
N VAL A 130 -8.72 -0.25 8.16
CA VAL A 130 -9.62 -0.04 9.31
C VAL A 130 -9.09 1.06 10.24
N ASP A 131 -9.95 1.92 10.78
CA ASP A 131 -9.61 2.97 11.77
C ASP A 131 -8.44 3.89 11.32
N SER A 132 -8.36 4.20 10.04
CA SER A 132 -7.14 4.73 9.41
C SER A 132 -7.35 6.03 8.65
N THR A 133 -6.25 6.64 8.20
CA THR A 133 -6.28 7.79 7.28
C THR A 133 -5.62 7.42 5.95
N VAL A 134 -6.20 7.85 4.83
CA VAL A 134 -5.67 7.60 3.48
C VAL A 134 -5.67 8.90 2.67
N LYS A 135 -4.52 9.29 2.11
CA LYS A 135 -4.35 10.55 1.34
C LYS A 135 -3.65 10.31 0.01
N HIS A 136 -3.95 11.09 -1.03
CA HIS A 136 -3.23 11.09 -2.31
C HIS A 136 -3.03 9.69 -2.94
N SER A 137 -3.98 8.77 -2.74
CA SER A 137 -3.77 7.34 -3.00
C SER A 137 -4.71 6.78 -4.06
N LEU A 138 -4.32 5.64 -4.64
CA LEU A 138 -5.14 4.85 -5.56
C LEU A 138 -5.62 3.58 -4.84
N LEU A 139 -6.91 3.47 -4.55
CA LEU A 139 -7.54 2.34 -3.87
C LEU A 139 -8.29 1.47 -4.88
N ARG A 140 -7.92 0.18 -5.03
CA ARG A 140 -8.57 -0.75 -5.99
C ARG A 140 -8.96 -2.09 -5.38
N ARG A 141 -10.21 -2.55 -5.56
CA ARG A 141 -10.69 -3.86 -5.06
C ARG A 141 -10.46 -4.06 -3.54
N SER A 142 -10.57 -3.00 -2.75
CA SER A 142 -10.22 -2.95 -1.31
C SER A 142 -11.44 -2.71 -0.43
N LYS A 143 -11.34 -3.05 0.86
CA LYS A 143 -12.36 -2.80 1.89
C LYS A 143 -11.87 -1.72 2.86
N LEU A 144 -12.71 -0.74 3.17
CA LEU A 144 -12.40 0.34 4.09
C LEU A 144 -13.53 0.44 5.14
N ASP A 145 -13.19 0.44 6.43
CA ASP A 145 -14.12 0.57 7.55
C ASP A 145 -13.61 1.62 8.55
N HIS A 146 -14.41 2.62 8.92
CA HIS A 146 -13.99 3.73 9.80
C HIS A 146 -12.74 4.49 9.29
N VAL A 147 -12.65 4.75 7.98
CA VAL A 147 -11.47 5.39 7.35
C VAL A 147 -11.76 6.84 6.92
N SER A 148 -10.82 7.75 7.20
CA SER A 148 -10.80 9.08 6.59
C SER A 148 -9.98 9.05 5.29
N VAL A 149 -10.65 9.19 4.15
CA VAL A 149 -10.04 9.19 2.80
C VAL A 149 -10.09 10.60 2.23
N SER A 150 -8.93 11.16 1.86
CA SER A 150 -8.86 12.46 1.17
C SER A 150 -8.06 12.40 -0.12
N GLN A 151 -8.45 13.23 -1.09
CA GLN A 151 -7.69 13.52 -2.30
C GLN A 151 -7.22 12.27 -3.08
N SER A 152 -8.10 11.27 -3.18
CA SER A 152 -7.77 9.92 -3.62
C SER A 152 -8.74 9.36 -4.69
N ARG A 153 -8.29 8.35 -5.43
CA ARG A 153 -9.13 7.62 -6.41
C ARG A 153 -9.50 6.25 -5.83
N VAL A 154 -10.78 5.90 -5.85
CA VAL A 154 -11.31 4.63 -5.34
C VAL A 154 -12.01 3.89 -6.48
N LYS A 155 -11.66 2.61 -6.73
CA LYS A 155 -12.22 1.80 -7.82
C LYS A 155 -12.56 0.37 -7.38
N ARG A 156 -13.78 -0.09 -7.64
CA ARG A 156 -14.27 -1.45 -7.32
C ARG A 156 -14.12 -1.83 -5.83
N ALA A 157 -14.32 -0.89 -4.90
CA ALA A 157 -14.09 -1.06 -3.47
C ALA A 157 -15.38 -1.21 -2.64
N MET A 158 -15.24 -1.42 -1.33
CA MET A 158 -16.31 -1.30 -0.33
C MET A 158 -15.90 -0.26 0.73
N LEU A 159 -16.77 0.69 1.05
CA LEU A 159 -16.56 1.71 2.09
C LEU A 159 -17.65 1.61 3.17
N LYS A 160 -17.29 1.62 4.44
CA LYS A 160 -18.23 1.57 5.57
C LYS A 160 -17.81 2.56 6.66
N ASP A 161 -18.76 3.36 7.15
CA ASP A 161 -18.53 4.32 8.25
C ASP A 161 -17.34 5.29 8.01
N CYS A 162 -17.06 5.59 6.73
CA CYS A 162 -15.93 6.39 6.28
C CYS A 162 -16.27 7.87 6.06
N GLU A 163 -15.27 8.73 6.24
CA GLU A 163 -15.30 10.12 5.78
C GLU A 163 -14.48 10.25 4.48
N VAL A 164 -15.10 10.73 3.41
CA VAL A 164 -14.48 10.82 2.07
C VAL A 164 -14.49 12.26 1.56
N ARG A 165 -13.31 12.82 1.26
CA ARG A 165 -13.14 14.21 0.84
C ARG A 165 -12.35 14.34 -0.45
N GLU A 166 -12.85 15.14 -1.40
CA GLU A 166 -12.18 15.44 -2.68
C GLU A 166 -11.79 14.19 -3.48
N CYS A 167 -12.63 13.14 -3.49
CA CYS A 167 -12.30 11.86 -4.12
C CYS A 167 -13.08 11.59 -5.42
N VAL A 168 -12.49 10.73 -6.26
CA VAL A 168 -13.14 10.12 -7.42
C VAL A 168 -13.41 8.66 -7.10
N VAL A 169 -14.68 8.24 -7.15
CA VAL A 169 -15.10 6.92 -6.66
C VAL A 169 -15.89 6.16 -7.73
N THR A 170 -15.38 5.01 -8.15
CA THR A 170 -15.91 4.25 -9.29
C THR A 170 -16.20 2.79 -8.94
N GLY A 171 -17.33 2.26 -9.42
CA GLY A 171 -17.79 0.88 -9.17
C GLY A 171 -17.76 0.43 -7.71
N THR A 172 -17.93 1.34 -6.75
CA THR A 172 -17.65 1.13 -5.32
C THR A 172 -18.95 1.19 -4.54
N GLU A 173 -19.11 0.25 -3.61
CA GLU A 173 -20.23 0.17 -2.66
C GLU A 173 -19.90 1.00 -1.42
N PHE A 174 -20.88 1.71 -0.85
CA PHE A 174 -20.66 2.54 0.33
C PHE A 174 -21.89 2.68 1.24
N SER A 175 -21.69 2.68 2.56
CA SER A 175 -22.75 2.79 3.57
C SER A 175 -22.28 3.53 4.85
N GLY A 176 -23.18 4.32 5.48
CA GLY A 176 -22.82 5.11 6.67
C GLY A 176 -21.77 6.18 6.37
N MET A 177 -21.87 6.87 5.24
CA MET A 177 -20.80 7.76 4.77
C MET A 177 -20.94 9.20 5.25
N ARG A 178 -19.82 9.93 5.31
CA ARG A 178 -19.79 11.39 5.16
C ARG A 178 -18.90 11.75 3.98
N MET A 179 -19.46 12.34 2.94
CA MET A 179 -18.77 12.59 1.66
C MET A 179 -18.84 14.09 1.35
N ARG A 180 -17.70 14.80 1.35
CA ARG A 180 -17.60 16.25 1.07
C ARG A 180 -16.23 16.58 0.45
N PHE A 181 -16.06 16.74 -0.86
CA PHE A 181 -17.03 16.74 -1.97
C PHE A 181 -16.50 15.87 -3.14
N GLY A 182 -17.28 15.51 -4.17
CA GLY A 182 -16.75 14.53 -5.13
C GLY A 182 -17.55 14.08 -6.35
N VAL A 183 -16.97 13.07 -7.02
CA VAL A 183 -17.44 12.47 -8.29
C VAL A 183 -17.54 10.94 -8.17
N TRP A 184 -18.70 10.37 -8.48
CA TRP A 184 -19.06 8.98 -8.16
C TRP A 184 -19.77 8.26 -9.33
N LYS A 185 -19.42 7.00 -9.64
CA LYS A 185 -20.02 6.23 -10.78
C LYS A 185 -19.85 4.70 -10.57
N ASN A 186 -20.81 3.87 -10.15
CA ASN A 186 -22.27 3.94 -10.29
C ASN A 186 -23.07 3.81 -8.96
N GLY A 187 -22.63 4.48 -7.89
CA GLY A 187 -23.52 4.98 -6.83
C GLY A 187 -23.58 6.50 -6.97
N ARG A 188 -24.21 6.98 -8.05
CA ARG A 188 -23.73 8.15 -8.80
C ARG A 188 -23.89 9.51 -8.11
N LEU A 189 -22.86 10.35 -8.26
CA LEU A 189 -23.02 11.76 -8.57
C LEU A 189 -21.80 12.25 -9.35
N VAL A 190 -21.95 12.54 -10.64
CA VAL A 190 -20.85 12.57 -11.63
C VAL A 190 -20.19 13.95 -11.82
N GLY A 191 -20.25 14.80 -10.80
CA GLY A 191 -19.60 16.11 -10.67
C GLY A 191 -19.75 16.55 -9.21
N ARG A 192 -18.77 17.14 -8.53
CA ARG A 192 -17.56 17.87 -8.98
C ARG A 192 -16.35 17.54 -8.09
N VAL A 193 -15.14 18.00 -8.44
CA VAL A 193 -14.01 18.02 -7.51
C VAL A 193 -13.48 19.46 -7.37
N GLY A 194 -13.78 20.09 -6.24
CA GLY A 194 -13.35 21.45 -5.91
C GLY A 194 -14.00 22.56 -6.77
N GLU A 195 -14.09 23.79 -6.30
CA GLU A 195 -14.18 24.21 -4.89
C GLU A 195 -15.59 23.86 -4.36
N GLY A 196 -15.77 23.60 -3.06
CA GLY A 196 -16.99 22.98 -2.49
C GLY A 196 -18.31 23.66 -2.88
N GLU A 197 -19.43 22.96 -3.08
CA GLU A 197 -20.02 21.93 -2.24
C GLU A 197 -20.75 20.83 -3.04
N VAL A 198 -20.52 19.55 -2.71
CA VAL A 198 -21.32 18.36 -3.11
C VAL A 198 -21.26 17.34 -1.96
N VAL A 199 -22.28 17.32 -1.11
CA VAL A 199 -22.34 16.54 0.14
C VAL A 199 -23.01 15.19 -0.09
N PHE A 200 -22.66 14.16 0.66
CA PHE A 200 -23.64 13.15 1.08
C PHE A 200 -23.32 12.52 2.44
N GLU A 201 -24.32 12.37 3.30
CA GLU A 201 -24.20 12.03 4.74
C GLU A 201 -24.93 10.71 5.07
N GLU A 202 -24.87 10.09 6.25
CA GLU A 202 -24.62 10.61 7.60
C GLU A 202 -24.02 9.55 8.54
N ILE A 203 -23.25 9.99 9.55
CA ILE A 203 -22.82 9.18 10.70
C ILE A 203 -23.35 9.88 11.97
N GLY A 204 -24.32 9.24 12.66
CA GLY A 204 -24.85 9.65 13.98
C GLY A 204 -26.02 10.66 13.99
N LYS A 205 -27.15 10.32 13.36
CA LYS A 205 -28.11 11.32 12.82
C LYS A 205 -28.77 12.34 13.78
N LYS A 206 -28.71 13.63 13.37
CA LYS A 206 -29.86 14.58 13.26
C LYS A 206 -29.39 15.93 12.70
N GLY A 207 -29.59 16.18 11.41
CA GLY A 207 -29.15 17.43 10.77
C GLY A 207 -29.99 17.90 9.59
N LYS A 208 -29.89 17.23 8.42
CA LYS A 208 -30.75 17.44 7.24
C LYS A 208 -30.30 16.50 6.12
N GLU A 209 -31.16 15.56 5.75
CA GLU A 209 -31.12 15.05 4.37
C GLU A 209 -31.41 16.25 3.46
N VAL A 210 -30.50 16.58 2.55
CA VAL A 210 -30.72 17.67 1.59
C VAL A 210 -31.53 17.11 0.43
N ASP A 211 -32.84 17.30 0.53
CA ASP A 211 -33.78 17.18 -0.58
C ASP A 211 -33.37 18.25 -1.63
N GLY A 212 -32.53 17.86 -2.60
CA GLY A 212 -31.79 18.85 -3.38
C GLY A 212 -30.63 18.33 -4.25
N VAL A 213 -30.76 17.19 -4.91
CA VAL A 213 -29.94 16.90 -6.13
C VAL A 213 -30.64 17.50 -7.36
N ALA A 214 -31.06 18.76 -7.22
CA ALA A 214 -31.60 19.63 -8.25
C ALA A 214 -31.25 21.08 -7.84
N ASP A 215 -30.84 21.99 -8.73
CA ASP A 215 -30.90 21.93 -10.20
C ASP A 215 -29.72 22.68 -10.86
N ALA A 216 -29.56 22.46 -12.16
CA ALA A 216 -28.75 23.20 -13.15
C ALA A 216 -27.20 23.03 -13.17
N LYS A 217 -26.76 22.29 -14.21
CA LYS A 217 -25.41 22.25 -14.83
C LYS A 217 -24.25 21.71 -13.97
N VAL A 218 -24.30 20.41 -13.71
CA VAL A 218 -23.19 19.63 -13.15
C VAL A 218 -22.07 19.42 -14.18
N GLU A 219 -21.03 20.22 -14.08
CA GLU A 219 -19.64 19.88 -14.33
C GLU A 219 -18.83 20.79 -13.40
N LYS A 220 -17.77 20.34 -12.73
CA LYS A 220 -16.49 20.19 -13.42
C LYS A 220 -15.46 19.35 -12.64
N LEU A 221 -14.45 18.95 -13.41
CA LEU A 221 -13.03 18.96 -13.08
C LEU A 221 -12.33 17.71 -12.54
N ASP A 222 -11.02 17.80 -12.70
CA ASP A 222 -10.20 16.78 -13.33
C ASP A 222 -9.09 16.34 -12.41
N TYR A 223 -9.08 15.05 -12.08
CA TYR A 223 -7.95 14.36 -11.46
C TYR A 223 -6.79 14.13 -12.48
N LYS A 224 -6.48 15.14 -13.29
CA LYS A 224 -5.92 15.04 -14.65
C LYS A 224 -6.79 14.12 -15.54
N VAL A 225 -7.97 14.65 -15.88
CA VAL A 225 -9.06 14.04 -16.67
C VAL A 225 -9.52 12.67 -16.17
N LEU A 226 -9.74 12.60 -14.85
CA LEU A 226 -10.09 11.39 -14.07
C LEU A 226 -9.11 10.20 -14.20
N GLN A 227 -8.05 10.32 -15.01
CA GLN A 227 -7.14 9.28 -15.48
C GLN A 227 -7.86 7.98 -15.90
N GLU A 228 -8.87 8.17 -16.74
CA GLU A 228 -8.93 7.40 -17.98
C GLU A 228 -8.03 8.12 -19.03
N GLU A 229 -7.63 7.50 -20.13
CA GLU A 229 -8.09 6.20 -20.64
C GLU A 229 -7.05 5.08 -20.46
N SER A 230 -5.81 5.44 -20.17
CA SER A 230 -4.69 4.57 -19.78
C SER A 230 -4.50 4.56 -18.25
N GLU A 231 -3.88 3.56 -17.62
CA GLU A 231 -3.12 2.41 -18.15
C GLU A 231 -3.97 1.12 -18.16
N SER A 232 -3.59 0.18 -19.03
CA SER A 232 -4.39 -0.97 -19.47
C SER A 232 -4.90 -1.88 -18.35
N GLU A 233 -5.87 -2.74 -18.66
CA GLU A 233 -6.36 -3.78 -17.74
C GLU A 233 -5.31 -4.90 -17.48
N GLU A 234 -4.10 -4.75 -18.03
CA GLU A 234 -2.96 -5.66 -18.04
C GLU A 234 -2.05 -5.47 -16.81
N ASP A 235 -2.59 -5.70 -15.62
CA ASP A 235 -1.78 -5.77 -14.38
C ASP A 235 -2.25 -6.91 -13.45
N ASP A 236 -2.88 -7.91 -14.08
CA ASP A 236 -3.39 -9.17 -13.51
C ASP A 236 -2.83 -10.45 -14.19
N GLU A 237 -2.11 -10.37 -15.32
CA GLU A 237 -1.49 -11.53 -16.03
C GLU A 237 -0.10 -11.94 -15.45
N GLU A 238 0.72 -10.97 -15.03
CA GLU A 238 2.11 -11.18 -14.58
C GLU A 238 2.22 -11.64 -13.09
N GLU A 239 1.74 -12.85 -12.76
CA GLU A 239 2.35 -13.67 -11.68
C GLU A 239 2.02 -15.19 -11.77
N SER A 240 1.62 -15.71 -12.93
CA SER A 240 1.39 -17.17 -13.13
C SER A 240 2.67 -17.97 -13.40
N GLY A 241 3.77 -17.30 -13.78
CA GLY A 241 4.99 -17.94 -14.23
C GLY A 241 6.28 -17.23 -13.85
N LEU A 242 6.65 -17.20 -12.56
CA LEU A 242 8.05 -17.09 -12.14
C LEU A 242 8.28 -17.78 -10.77
N SER A 243 8.95 -18.94 -10.85
CA SER A 243 9.55 -19.75 -9.78
C SER A 243 8.77 -19.97 -8.47
N ALA A 244 8.04 -21.09 -8.46
CA ALA A 244 7.88 -21.88 -7.24
C ALA A 244 9.26 -22.35 -6.73
N SER A 245 9.77 -21.72 -5.68
CA SER A 245 10.90 -22.21 -4.87
C SER A 245 10.70 -22.00 -3.36
N ASP A 246 9.45 -22.10 -2.89
CA ASP A 246 9.15 -22.58 -1.53
C ASP A 246 8.85 -24.09 -1.63
N GLY A 247 9.83 -24.86 -2.14
CA GLY A 247 9.79 -26.31 -2.28
C GLY A 247 10.23 -27.06 -1.02
N GLU A 248 9.91 -26.54 0.16
CA GLU A 248 10.03 -27.27 1.43
C GLU A 248 8.74 -28.08 1.61
N ALA A 249 8.61 -29.16 0.84
CA ALA A 249 7.68 -30.21 1.19
C ALA A 249 8.24 -30.92 2.42
N GLU A 250 7.62 -30.71 3.58
CA GLU A 250 7.83 -31.57 4.75
C GLU A 250 7.36 -32.98 4.38
N LEU A 251 8.29 -33.79 3.87
CA LEU A 251 8.09 -35.21 3.71
C LEU A 251 7.80 -35.78 5.10
N PRO A 252 6.72 -36.57 5.28
CA PRO A 252 6.44 -37.19 6.57
C PRO A 252 7.66 -38.03 7.00
N PRO A 253 8.01 -38.05 8.30
CA PRO A 253 9.18 -38.75 8.77
C PRO A 253 9.12 -40.23 8.36
N PRO A 254 10.25 -40.85 7.99
CA PRO A 254 10.27 -42.24 7.58
C PRO A 254 9.79 -43.12 8.75
N TYR A 255 8.77 -43.93 8.50
CA TYR A 255 8.40 -44.99 9.41
C TYR A 255 9.60 -45.93 9.58
N ALA A 256 10.11 -46.04 10.80
CA ALA A 256 11.09 -47.05 11.15
C ALA A 256 10.45 -48.46 11.05
N PRO A 257 11.23 -49.50 10.69
CA PRO A 257 10.74 -50.87 10.56
C PRO A 257 10.39 -51.51 11.91
#